data_AF-A0A3C0KI03-F1
#
_entry.id   AF-A0A3C0KI03-F1
#
_cell.length_a   1.000
_cell.length_b   1.000
_cell.length_c   1.000
_cell.angle_alpha   90.00
_cell.angle_beta   90.00
_cell.angle_gamma   90.00
#
_symmetry.space_group_name_H-M   'P 1'
#
loop_
_entity.id
_entity.type
_entity.pdbx_description
1 polymer ?
#
loop_
_entity_poly.entity_id
_entity_poly.type
_entity_poly.pdbx_seq_one_letter_code
_entity_poly.pdbx_strand_id
1 'polypeptide(L)'
;SACLQVFGGHGYVREWGIEQVVRDSRIAMIYEGTNEIQAIDLLLRKTLPDGGQALLALLDELLADLGAGDSAARARTGLQQLAAFVRDRLLPGVHAEGAPADLAHWLADDFLRAVAMALMAWAWSRIDATPGAESPRWQNARQAFWRWVWPEFDMRLSMMGASLTDKPQPH
;
A
#
# COMPACT_ATOMS: atom_id res chain seq x y z
N SER A 1 12.59 3.31 13.34
CA SER A 1 13.40 4.49 13.72
C SER A 1 13.13 5.76 12.90
N ALA A 2 12.94 5.72 11.57
CA ALA A 2 12.64 6.93 10.78
C ALA A 2 11.25 7.56 11.05
N CYS A 3 10.21 6.76 11.34
CA CYS A 3 8.89 7.32 11.66
C CYS A 3 8.87 8.16 12.95
N LEU A 4 9.69 7.85 13.96
CA LEU A 4 9.71 8.60 15.23
C LEU A 4 10.41 9.96 15.13
N GLN A 5 11.26 10.16 14.11
CA GLN A 5 11.96 11.44 13.89
C GLN A 5 11.18 12.41 12.98
N VAL A 6 10.16 11.93 12.25
CA VAL A 6 9.28 12.77 11.41
C VAL A 6 8.12 13.38 12.22
N PHE A 7 7.71 12.74 13.32
CA PHE A 7 6.71 13.28 14.27
C PHE A 7 7.30 14.23 15.32
N GLY A 8 8.45 14.83 15.04
CA GLY A 8 9.02 15.91 15.81
C GLY A 8 8.08 17.11 15.88
N GLY A 9 7.25 17.12 16.94
CA GLY A 9 6.79 18.34 17.58
C GLY A 9 5.73 19.17 16.87
N HIS A 10 4.69 18.61 16.25
CA HIS A 10 3.41 19.34 16.12
C HIS A 10 2.22 18.38 16.17
N GLY A 11 1.56 18.37 17.33
CA GLY A 11 0.35 17.62 17.59
C GLY A 11 -0.88 18.17 16.85
N TYR A 12 -1.95 17.39 17.01
CA TYR A 12 -3.33 17.55 16.52
C TYR A 12 -3.59 17.15 15.07
N VAL A 13 -4.32 16.04 14.86
CA VAL A 13 -5.77 16.11 14.58
C VAL A 13 -6.39 14.72 14.76
N ARG A 14 -7.26 14.60 15.76
CA ARG A 14 -8.45 13.74 15.68
C ARG A 14 -9.47 14.50 14.86
N GLU A 15 -9.82 13.94 13.71
CA GLU A 15 -11.14 14.00 13.05
C GLU A 15 -10.91 13.55 11.60
N TRP A 16 -11.34 12.31 11.31
CA TRP A 16 -12.02 11.78 10.11
C TRP A 16 -11.91 10.25 10.17
N GLY A 17 -12.99 9.54 9.79
CA GLY A 17 -13.28 8.11 10.01
C GLY A 17 -12.31 7.05 9.45
N ILE A 18 -11.08 7.42 9.09
CA ILE A 18 -9.96 6.52 8.83
C ILE A 18 -9.55 5.75 10.09
N GLU A 19 -9.84 6.29 11.27
CA GLU A 19 -9.49 5.61 12.51
C GLU A 19 -10.21 4.27 12.63
N GLN A 20 -11.38 4.02 12.04
CA GLN A 20 -12.06 2.73 12.24
C GLN A 20 -11.41 1.60 11.42
N VAL A 21 -11.07 1.86 10.15
CA VAL A 21 -10.33 0.91 9.28
C VAL A 21 -8.89 0.69 9.77
N VAL A 22 -8.23 1.74 10.27
CA VAL A 22 -6.88 1.65 10.83
C VAL A 22 -6.88 1.10 12.25
N ARG A 23 -7.96 1.27 13.04
CA ARG A 23 -8.08 0.75 14.42
C ARG A 23 -8.39 -0.74 14.44
N ASP A 24 -9.05 -1.29 13.42
CA ASP A 24 -9.15 -2.75 13.24
C ASP A 24 -7.80 -3.39 12.86
N SER A 25 -6.84 -2.60 12.36
CA SER A 25 -5.43 -3.01 12.20
C SER A 25 -4.56 -2.77 13.44
N ARG A 26 -5.09 -2.16 14.52
CA ARG A 26 -4.37 -1.75 15.75
C ARG A 26 -4.49 -2.74 16.92
N ILE A 27 -4.36 -4.04 16.68
CA ILE A 27 -3.77 -4.90 17.72
C ILE A 27 -2.26 -4.72 17.60
N ALA A 28 -1.67 -4.08 18.61
CA ALA A 28 -0.36 -3.46 18.59
C ALA A 28 0.77 -4.41 18.16
N MET A 29 1.56 -3.88 17.22
CA MET A 29 2.81 -4.39 16.67
C MET A 29 3.85 -4.64 17.77
N ILE A 30 4.18 -5.90 18.05
CA ILE A 30 5.40 -6.26 18.78
C ILE A 30 6.55 -6.29 17.76
N TYR A 31 6.99 -5.06 17.50
CA TYR A 31 8.15 -4.44 16.86
C TYR A 31 9.07 -5.14 15.85
N GLU A 32 9.20 -6.47 15.79
CA GLU A 32 10.03 -7.11 14.73
C GLU A 32 9.37 -8.36 14.13
N GLY A 33 8.48 -9.05 14.84
CA GLY A 33 7.79 -10.24 14.31
C GLY A 33 6.34 -10.01 13.85
N THR A 34 5.65 -8.96 14.31
CA THR A 34 4.21 -8.80 14.02
C THR A 34 3.90 -8.09 12.69
N ASN A 35 4.77 -7.19 12.21
CA ASN A 35 4.60 -6.58 10.88
C ASN A 35 4.74 -7.63 9.78
N GLU A 36 5.71 -8.53 9.91
CA GLU A 36 5.85 -9.69 9.02
C GLU A 36 4.64 -10.60 9.11
N ILE A 37 4.10 -10.88 10.31
CA ILE A 37 2.89 -11.68 10.46
C ILE A 37 1.68 -11.02 9.78
N GLN A 38 1.50 -9.70 9.89
CA GLN A 38 0.41 -8.98 9.22
C GLN A 38 0.58 -8.97 7.70
N ALA A 39 1.82 -8.79 7.24
CA ALA A 39 2.18 -8.85 5.84
C ALA A 39 1.89 -10.24 5.24
N ILE A 40 2.31 -11.28 5.96
CA ILE A 40 2.04 -12.68 5.61
C ILE A 40 0.54 -12.97 5.64
N ASP A 41 -0.19 -12.49 6.65
CA ASP A 41 -1.64 -12.68 6.71
C ASP A 41 -2.33 -12.04 5.50
N LEU A 42 -2.00 -10.79 5.18
CA LEU A 42 -2.56 -10.08 4.02
C LEU A 42 -2.27 -10.82 2.72
N LEU A 43 -1.00 -11.15 2.45
CA LEU A 43 -0.64 -11.77 1.18
C LEU A 43 -1.08 -13.24 1.14
N LEU A 44 -0.58 -14.08 2.04
CA LEU A 44 -0.76 -15.53 1.96
C LEU A 44 -2.15 -16.00 2.40
N ARG A 45 -2.84 -15.28 3.31
CA ARG A 45 -4.15 -15.72 3.81
C ARG A 45 -5.33 -14.94 3.25
N LYS A 46 -5.14 -13.68 2.83
CA LYS A 46 -6.23 -12.84 2.32
C LYS A 46 -6.18 -12.58 0.82
N THR A 47 -5.02 -12.67 0.18
CA THR A 47 -4.87 -12.33 -1.24
C THR A 47 -4.65 -13.56 -2.12
N LEU A 48 -3.72 -14.44 -1.78
CA LEU A 48 -3.43 -15.60 -2.63
C LEU A 48 -4.55 -16.67 -2.66
N PRO A 49 -5.23 -17.01 -1.54
CA PRO A 49 -6.17 -18.12 -1.54
C PRO A 49 -7.40 -17.95 -2.44
N ASP A 50 -7.83 -16.71 -2.68
CA ASP A 50 -8.96 -16.39 -3.58
C ASP A 50 -8.49 -15.89 -4.96
N GLY A 51 -7.19 -16.01 -5.27
CA GLY A 51 -6.61 -15.51 -6.52
C GLY A 51 -6.68 -13.98 -6.63
N GLY A 52 -6.66 -13.26 -5.51
CA GLY A 52 -6.66 -11.81 -5.44
C GLY A 52 -8.02 -11.16 -5.69
N GLN A 53 -9.11 -11.94 -5.79
CA GLN A 53 -10.43 -11.43 -6.17
C GLN A 53 -10.94 -10.35 -5.21
N ALA A 54 -10.88 -10.59 -3.90
CA ALA A 54 -11.36 -9.62 -2.90
C ALA A 54 -10.54 -8.32 -2.94
N LEU A 55 -9.22 -8.42 -3.08
CA LEU A 55 -8.36 -7.24 -3.18
C LEU A 55 -8.63 -6.47 -4.48
N LEU A 56 -8.74 -7.15 -5.61
CA LEU A 56 -9.00 -6.50 -6.89
C LEU A 56 -10.37 -5.81 -6.92
N ALA A 57 -11.39 -6.43 -6.31
CA ALA A 57 -12.70 -5.82 -6.14
C ALA A 57 -12.61 -4.54 -5.28
N LEU A 58 -11.87 -4.58 -4.16
CA LEU A 58 -11.61 -3.39 -3.36
C LEU A 58 -10.92 -2.30 -4.18
N LEU A 59 -9.88 -2.63 -4.96
CA LEU A 59 -9.19 -1.64 -5.78
C LEU A 59 -10.11 -1.02 -6.84
N ASP A 60 -11.01 -1.81 -7.42
CA ASP A 60 -12.01 -1.33 -8.38
C ASP A 60 -13.03 -0.39 -7.70
N GLU A 61 -13.48 -0.69 -6.48
CA GLU A 61 -14.33 0.19 -5.67
C GLU A 61 -13.63 1.52 -5.36
N LEU A 62 -12.36 1.48 -4.94
CA LEU A 62 -11.58 2.69 -4.67
C LEU A 62 -11.39 3.53 -5.92
N LEU A 63 -11.14 2.90 -7.08
CA LEU A 63 -11.02 3.57 -8.38
C LEU A 63 -12.32 4.27 -8.82
N ALA A 64 -13.47 3.68 -8.50
CA ALA A 64 -14.79 4.23 -8.78
C ALA A 64 -15.13 5.41 -7.85
N ASP A 65 -14.64 5.40 -6.62
CA ASP A 65 -14.84 6.48 -5.63
C ASP A 65 -13.94 7.71 -5.87
N LEU A 66 -12.90 7.59 -6.71
CA LEU A 66 -12.00 8.71 -7.00
C LEU A 66 -12.72 9.89 -7.65
N GLY A 67 -12.58 11.07 -7.03
CA GLY A 67 -13.02 12.34 -7.58
C GLY A 67 -12.09 12.91 -8.66
N ALA A 68 -12.06 14.24 -8.76
CA ALA A 68 -11.20 14.98 -9.69
C ALA A 68 -10.00 15.62 -8.97
N GLY A 69 -9.01 16.08 -9.74
CA GLY A 69 -7.81 16.77 -9.24
C GLY A 69 -6.54 15.92 -9.28
N ASP A 70 -5.41 16.54 -8.95
CA ASP A 70 -4.08 15.91 -9.07
C ASP A 70 -3.95 14.67 -8.18
N SER A 71 -4.34 14.75 -6.91
CA SER A 71 -4.30 13.58 -6.01
C SER A 71 -5.16 12.42 -6.50
N ALA A 72 -6.34 12.71 -7.07
CA ALA A 72 -7.20 11.68 -7.63
C ALA A 72 -6.58 11.03 -8.89
N ALA A 73 -5.96 11.83 -9.78
CA ALA A 73 -5.26 11.31 -10.96
C ALA A 73 -4.06 10.42 -10.59
N ARG A 74 -3.29 10.84 -9.59
CA ARG A 74 -2.14 10.07 -9.08
C ARG A 74 -2.58 8.81 -8.35
N ALA A 75 -3.62 8.89 -7.52
CA ALA A 75 -4.21 7.72 -6.87
C ALA A 75 -4.77 6.72 -7.88
N ARG A 76 -5.44 7.21 -8.95
CA ARG A 76 -5.91 6.36 -10.05
C ARG A 76 -4.77 5.56 -10.67
N THR A 77 -3.68 6.24 -10.98
CA THR A 77 -2.48 5.63 -11.56
C THR A 77 -1.91 4.56 -10.63
N GLY A 78 -1.72 4.88 -9.34
CA GLY A 78 -1.18 3.94 -8.37
C GLY A 78 -2.07 2.71 -8.12
N LEU A 79 -3.38 2.91 -7.98
CA LEU A 79 -4.34 1.81 -7.82
C LEU A 79 -4.36 0.89 -9.05
N GLN A 80 -4.32 1.46 -10.26
CA GLN A 80 -4.23 0.71 -11.52
C GLN A 80 -2.92 -0.07 -11.62
N GLN A 81 -1.79 0.54 -11.23
CA GLN A 81 -0.49 -0.12 -11.20
C GLN A 81 -0.46 -1.29 -10.22
N LEU A 82 -1.03 -1.13 -9.02
CA LEU A 82 -1.12 -2.21 -8.04
C LEU A 82 -2.03 -3.34 -8.54
N ALA A 83 -3.20 -3.01 -9.11
CA ALA A 83 -4.11 -4.01 -9.66
C ALA A 83 -3.47 -4.79 -10.82
N ALA A 84 -2.80 -4.10 -11.75
CA ALA A 84 -2.06 -4.73 -12.83
C ALA A 84 -0.90 -5.59 -12.30
N PHE A 85 -0.14 -5.09 -11.31
CA PHE A 85 0.93 -5.87 -10.68
C PHE A 85 0.39 -7.17 -10.06
N VAL A 86 -0.73 -7.11 -9.35
CA VAL A 86 -1.37 -8.30 -8.75
C VAL A 86 -1.74 -9.32 -9.83
N ARG A 87 -2.46 -8.88 -10.88
CA ARG A 87 -2.97 -9.75 -11.95
C ARG A 87 -1.86 -10.33 -12.83
N ASP A 88 -0.91 -9.49 -13.22
CA ASP A 88 0.00 -9.79 -14.33
C ASP A 88 1.37 -10.26 -13.85
N ARG A 89 1.72 -10.02 -12.58
CA ARG A 89 3.05 -10.30 -12.03
C ARG A 89 3.00 -11.19 -10.80
N LEU A 90 2.29 -10.75 -9.76
CA LEU A 90 2.26 -11.43 -8.46
C LEU A 90 1.63 -12.83 -8.58
N LEU A 91 0.37 -12.91 -9.02
CA LEU A 91 -0.36 -14.19 -9.07
C LEU A 91 0.31 -15.19 -10.02
N PRO A 92 0.71 -14.84 -11.26
CA PRO A 92 1.41 -15.78 -12.12
C PRO A 92 2.79 -16.17 -11.58
N GLY A 93 3.52 -15.24 -10.96
CA GLY A 93 4.88 -15.48 -10.51
C GLY A 93 4.97 -16.37 -9.26
N VAL A 94 4.07 -16.21 -8.27
CA VAL A 94 4.04 -17.10 -7.11
C VAL A 94 3.58 -18.52 -7.43
N HIS A 95 2.87 -18.69 -8.55
CA HIS A 95 2.41 -19.99 -9.06
C HIS A 95 3.25 -20.51 -10.23
N ALA A 96 4.34 -19.82 -10.60
CA ALA A 96 5.20 -20.22 -11.70
C ALA A 96 5.93 -21.54 -11.39
N GLU A 97 6.17 -22.34 -12.43
CA GLU A 97 6.94 -23.56 -12.30
C GLU A 97 8.39 -23.25 -11.88
N GLY A 98 8.82 -23.88 -10.78
CA GLY A 98 10.14 -23.63 -10.19
C GLY A 98 10.23 -22.36 -9.35
N ALA A 99 9.11 -21.69 -9.06
CA ALA A 99 9.08 -20.64 -8.05
C ALA A 99 9.46 -21.21 -6.67
N PRO A 100 10.24 -20.48 -5.85
CA PRO A 100 10.57 -20.90 -4.49
C PRO A 100 9.31 -21.07 -3.63
N ALA A 101 9.28 -22.12 -2.81
CA ALA A 101 8.12 -22.42 -1.96
C ALA A 101 7.82 -21.30 -0.95
N ASP A 102 8.83 -20.54 -0.56
CA ASP A 102 8.76 -19.41 0.36
C ASP A 102 8.73 -18.04 -0.32
N LEU A 103 8.68 -17.97 -1.66
CA LEU A 103 8.66 -16.70 -2.42
C LEU A 103 7.58 -15.73 -1.92
N ALA A 104 6.37 -16.23 -1.66
CA ALA A 104 5.29 -15.39 -1.15
C ALA A 104 5.63 -14.75 0.21
N HIS A 105 6.42 -15.40 1.06
CA HIS A 105 6.86 -14.83 2.34
C HIS A 105 7.85 -13.69 2.11
N TRP A 106 8.76 -13.81 1.13
CA TRP A 106 9.72 -12.76 0.79
C TRP A 106 9.04 -11.50 0.26
N LEU A 107 7.93 -11.67 -0.46
CA LEU A 107 7.16 -10.57 -1.07
C LEU A 107 6.22 -9.87 -0.08
N ALA A 108 5.94 -10.48 1.07
CA ALA A 108 4.85 -10.07 1.94
C ALA A 108 5.01 -8.62 2.44
N ASP A 109 6.20 -8.24 2.94
CA ASP A 109 6.42 -6.90 3.50
C ASP A 109 6.25 -5.81 2.44
N ASP A 110 6.91 -5.97 1.29
CA ASP A 110 6.80 -5.02 0.19
C ASP A 110 5.36 -4.92 -0.34
N PHE A 111 4.62 -6.03 -0.35
CA PHE A 111 3.22 -6.06 -0.73
C PHE A 111 2.34 -5.26 0.23
N LEU A 112 2.49 -5.49 1.54
CA LEU A 112 1.77 -4.73 2.57
C LEU A 112 2.06 -3.23 2.47
N ARG A 113 3.33 -2.86 2.26
CA ARG A 113 3.73 -1.46 2.07
C ARG A 113 3.11 -0.85 0.82
N ALA A 114 3.14 -1.55 -0.32
CA ALA A 114 2.54 -1.08 -1.57
C ALA A 114 1.02 -0.85 -1.43
N VAL A 115 0.30 -1.79 -0.79
CA VAL A 115 -1.14 -1.66 -0.51
C VAL A 115 -1.39 -0.44 0.39
N ALA A 116 -0.63 -0.28 1.47
CA ALA A 116 -0.78 0.84 2.40
C ALA A 116 -0.58 2.21 1.69
N MET A 117 0.39 2.29 0.78
CA MET A 117 0.64 3.51 0.00
C MET A 117 -0.49 3.82 -0.99
N ALA A 118 -1.03 2.81 -1.67
CA ALA A 118 -2.17 2.98 -2.56
C ALA A 118 -3.42 3.48 -1.79
N LEU A 119 -3.66 2.94 -0.60
CA LEU A 119 -4.73 3.41 0.29
C LEU A 119 -4.51 4.86 0.75
N MET A 120 -3.26 5.24 1.05
CA MET A 120 -2.93 6.62 1.43
C MET A 120 -3.11 7.60 0.26
N ALA A 121 -2.77 7.20 -0.97
CA ALA A 121 -3.04 7.99 -2.16
C ALA A 121 -4.54 8.20 -2.40
N TRP A 122 -5.35 7.14 -2.26
CA TRP A 122 -6.81 7.28 -2.29
C TRP A 122 -7.31 8.22 -1.19
N ALA A 123 -6.81 8.08 0.05
CA ALA A 123 -7.18 8.96 1.16
C ALA A 123 -6.86 10.45 0.87
N TRP A 124 -5.74 10.74 0.21
CA TRP A 124 -5.43 12.11 -0.22
C TRP A 124 -6.44 12.68 -1.23
N SER A 125 -6.97 11.85 -2.14
CA SER A 125 -8.05 12.30 -3.03
C SER A 125 -9.34 12.64 -2.28
N ARG A 126 -9.64 11.92 -1.18
CA ARG A 126 -10.80 12.20 -0.30
C ARG A 126 -10.61 13.49 0.47
N ILE A 127 -9.41 13.69 1.02
CA ILE A 127 -9.06 14.92 1.74
C ILE A 127 -9.19 16.12 0.80
N ASP A 128 -8.66 16.04 -0.41
CA ASP A 128 -8.71 17.12 -1.39
C ASP A 128 -10.14 17.48 -1.83
N ALA A 129 -11.06 16.51 -1.81
CA ALA A 129 -12.47 16.75 -2.10
C ALA A 129 -13.23 17.41 -0.93
N THR A 130 -12.60 17.56 0.25
CA THR A 130 -13.26 18.09 1.46
C THR A 130 -13.15 19.62 1.53
N PRO A 131 -14.23 20.35 1.90
CA PRO A 131 -14.16 21.80 2.12
C PRO A 131 -13.06 22.17 3.15
N GLY A 132 -12.20 23.13 2.80
CA GLY A 132 -11.09 23.57 3.65
C GLY A 132 -9.75 22.85 3.41
N ALA A 133 -9.70 21.87 2.50
CA ALA A 133 -8.47 21.23 2.04
C ALA A 133 -7.49 22.20 1.34
N GLU A 134 -7.99 23.37 0.93
CA GLU A 134 -7.21 24.48 0.37
C GLU A 134 -6.28 25.16 1.40
N SER A 135 -6.45 24.90 2.70
CA SER A 135 -5.62 25.56 3.70
C SER A 135 -4.14 25.17 3.56
N PRO A 136 -3.17 26.06 3.86
CA PRO A 136 -1.74 25.78 3.73
C PRO A 136 -1.30 24.51 4.48
N ARG A 137 -1.97 24.21 5.61
CA ARG A 137 -1.75 23.00 6.38
C ARG A 137 -1.94 21.72 5.54
N TRP A 138 -3.07 21.61 4.85
CA TRP A 138 -3.40 20.42 4.05
C TRP A 138 -2.61 20.39 2.74
N GLN A 139 -2.42 21.54 2.10
CA GLN A 139 -1.62 21.65 0.88
C GLN A 139 -0.16 21.23 1.12
N ASN A 140 0.47 21.68 2.20
CA ASN A 140 1.86 21.33 2.52
C ASN A 140 2.00 19.83 2.83
N ALA A 141 1.08 19.27 3.60
CA ALA A 141 1.09 17.84 3.93
C ALA A 141 0.88 16.95 2.69
N ARG A 142 -0.01 17.36 1.77
CA ARG A 142 -0.21 16.69 0.48
C ARG A 142 1.05 16.71 -0.37
N GLN A 143 1.65 17.88 -0.54
CA GLN A 143 2.90 18.02 -1.30
C GLN A 143 4.02 17.17 -0.70
N ALA A 144 4.12 17.15 0.64
CA ALA A 144 5.08 16.33 1.36
C ALA A 144 4.90 14.84 1.08
N PHE A 145 3.66 14.34 1.19
CA PHE A 145 3.35 12.95 0.88
C PHE A 145 3.77 12.59 -0.55
N TRP A 146 3.31 13.37 -1.52
CA TRP A 146 3.58 13.08 -2.93
C TRP A 146 5.04 13.22 -3.34
N ARG A 147 5.82 14.03 -2.62
CA ARG A 147 7.23 14.28 -2.90
C ARG A 147 8.16 13.28 -2.22
N TRP A 148 7.89 12.93 -0.96
CA TRP A 148 8.83 12.18 -0.12
C TRP A 148 8.35 10.80 0.27
N VAL A 149 7.04 10.58 0.30
CA VAL A 149 6.46 9.28 0.69
C VAL A 149 6.13 8.47 -0.55
N TRP A 150 5.38 9.03 -1.50
CA TRP A 150 4.91 8.32 -2.70
C TRP A 150 5.98 7.55 -3.49
N PRO A 151 7.21 8.04 -3.68
CA PRO A 151 8.24 7.28 -4.40
C PRO A 151 8.56 5.89 -3.80
N GLU A 152 8.25 5.64 -2.53
CA GLU A 152 8.37 4.31 -1.95
C GLU A 152 7.47 3.29 -2.68
N PHE A 153 6.33 3.68 -3.25
CA PHE A 153 5.38 2.76 -3.90
C PHE A 153 6.03 2.11 -5.13
N ASP A 154 6.63 2.94 -5.98
CA ASP A 154 7.34 2.50 -7.18
C ASP A 154 8.53 1.60 -6.80
N MET A 155 9.26 1.97 -5.74
CA MET A 155 10.36 1.16 -5.21
C MET A 155 9.89 -0.23 -4.76
N ARG A 156 8.78 -0.33 -4.01
CA ARG A 156 8.23 -1.60 -3.53
C ARG A 156 7.76 -2.50 -4.67
N LEU A 157 7.05 -1.94 -5.66
CA LEU A 157 6.66 -2.70 -6.85
C LEU A 157 7.87 -3.19 -7.64
N SER A 158 8.93 -2.38 -7.75
CA SER A 158 10.16 -2.77 -8.42
C SER A 158 10.89 -3.90 -7.68
N MET A 159 10.99 -3.83 -6.35
CA MET A 159 11.62 -4.87 -5.54
C MET A 159 10.90 -6.22 -5.68
N MET A 160 9.57 -6.23 -5.52
CA MET A 160 8.78 -7.43 -5.74
C MET A 160 8.89 -7.93 -7.19
N GLY A 161 8.88 -7.01 -8.16
CA GLY A 161 9.02 -7.32 -9.57
C GLY A 161 10.32 -8.05 -9.90
N ALA A 162 11.43 -7.68 -9.25
CA ALA A 162 12.72 -8.33 -9.38
C ALA A 162 12.73 -9.73 -8.75
N SER A 163 12.18 -9.87 -7.54
CA SER A 163 12.05 -11.16 -6.84
C SER A 163 11.17 -12.17 -7.59
N LEU A 164 10.20 -11.70 -8.39
CA LEU A 164 9.35 -12.55 -9.23
C LEU A 164 10.05 -13.00 -10.54
N THR A 165 11.14 -12.34 -10.94
CA THR A 165 11.89 -12.69 -12.17
C THR A 165 13.14 -13.50 -11.92
N ASP A 166 13.82 -13.30 -10.78
CA ASP A 166 15.00 -14.08 -10.43
C ASP A 166 14.60 -15.47 -9.94
N LYS A 167 14.97 -16.51 -10.69
CA LYS A 167 15.05 -17.87 -10.12
C LYS A 167 16.21 -17.86 -9.13
N PRO A 168 16.03 -18.19 -7.85
CA PRO A 168 17.18 -18.25 -6.95
C PRO A 168 18.16 -19.29 -7.48
N GLN A 169 19.42 -18.91 -7.55
CA GLN A 169 20.47 -19.88 -7.81
C GLN A 169 20.57 -20.81 -6.59
N PRO A 170 20.65 -22.14 -6.80
CA PRO A 170 20.87 -23.06 -5.70
C PRO A 170 22.23 -22.75 -5.05
N HIS A 171 22.21 -22.44 -3.76
CA HIS A 171 23.39 -22.47 -2.90
C HIS A 171 23.81 -23.91 -2.62
#